data_AF-A0A7V9P706-F1
#
_entry.id   AF-A0A7V9P706-F1
#
_cell.length_a   1.000
_cell.length_b   1.000
_cell.length_c   1.000
_cell.angle_alpha   90.00
_cell.angle_beta   90.00
_cell.angle_gamma   90.00
#
_symmetry.space_group_name_H-M   'P 1'
#
loop_
_entity.id
_entity.type
_entity.pdbx_description
1 polymer ?
#
loop_
_entity_poly.entity_id
_entity_poly.type
_entity_poly.pdbx_seq_one_letter_code
_entity_poly.pdbx_strand_id
1 'polypeptide(L)'
;MRTIDLAVFADLLAGRASTLAARLERARDAVRQAAIEREARRALDEPAIARLEALGVLGPAAVRGLREEIAALSADLDAVESLQVWVEGRLFEAREEPERGDAPERELRLYRGASATRSPPSSS
;
A
#
# COMPACT_ATOMS: atom_id res chain seq x y z
N MET A 1 -2.14 11.93 -16.69
CA MET A 1 -0.96 11.38 -15.99
C MET A 1 -0.68 10.02 -16.60
N ARG A 2 0.57 9.61 -16.82
CA ARG A 2 0.83 8.32 -17.50
C ARG A 2 0.70 7.18 -16.50
N THR A 3 0.24 6.02 -16.95
CA THR A 3 0.06 4.82 -16.11
C THR A 3 1.38 4.38 -15.45
N ILE A 4 2.51 4.57 -16.13
CA ILE A 4 3.85 4.30 -15.60
C ILE A 4 4.18 5.23 -14.43
N ASP A 5 3.86 6.54 -14.54
CA ASP A 5 4.12 7.52 -13.47
C ASP A 5 3.34 7.14 -12.19
N LEU A 6 2.08 6.71 -12.36
CA LEU A 6 1.23 6.21 -11.27
C LEU A 6 1.78 4.94 -10.63
N ALA A 7 2.28 3.99 -11.42
CA ALA A 7 2.84 2.73 -10.91
C ALA A 7 4.11 2.97 -10.07
N VAL A 8 5.04 3.79 -10.58
CA VAL A 8 6.23 4.19 -9.83
C VAL A 8 5.86 4.93 -8.54
N PHE A 9 4.82 5.76 -8.57
CA PHE A 9 4.35 6.45 -7.37
C PHE A 9 3.71 5.49 -6.34
N ALA A 10 2.99 4.46 -6.79
CA ALA A 10 2.44 3.42 -5.92
C ALA A 10 3.56 2.67 -5.17
N ASP A 11 4.63 2.27 -5.88
CA ASP A 11 5.79 1.58 -5.27
C ASP A 11 6.48 2.47 -4.21
N LEU A 12 6.61 3.77 -4.47
CA LEU A 12 7.17 4.73 -3.51
C LEU A 12 6.30 4.87 -2.26
N LEU A 13 4.97 4.88 -2.41
CA LEU A 13 4.04 4.91 -1.28
C LEU A 13 4.08 3.61 -0.48
N ALA A 14 4.17 2.44 -1.14
CA ALA A 14 4.31 1.15 -0.45
C ALA A 14 5.59 1.07 0.41
N GLY A 15 6.72 1.59 -0.10
CA GLY A 15 7.95 1.73 0.69
C GLY A 15 7.81 2.71 1.86
N ARG A 16 7.04 3.79 1.68
CA ARG A 16 6.73 4.77 2.73
C ARG A 16 5.87 4.17 3.84
N ALA A 17 4.78 3.48 3.49
CA ALA A 17 3.90 2.78 4.43
C ALA A 17 4.67 1.71 5.21
N SER A 18 5.46 0.87 4.52
CA SER A 18 6.31 -0.14 5.17
C SER A 18 7.26 0.47 6.21
N THR A 19 7.85 1.64 5.90
CA THR A 19 8.74 2.36 6.82
C THR A 19 7.99 2.92 8.03
N LEU A 20 6.77 3.44 7.84
CA LEU A 20 5.92 3.96 8.91
C LEU A 20 5.43 2.82 9.83
N ALA A 21 4.93 1.72 9.27
CA ALA A 21 4.53 0.53 10.01
C ALA A 21 5.68 -0.05 10.85
N ALA A 22 6.89 -0.15 10.29
CA ALA A 22 8.08 -0.61 11.02
C ALA A 22 8.58 0.37 12.10
N ARG A 23 8.20 1.66 12.05
CA ARG A 23 8.41 2.60 13.16
C ARG A 23 7.32 2.47 14.21
N LEU A 24 6.06 2.35 13.79
CA LEU A 24 4.90 2.21 14.66
C LEU A 24 5.01 0.97 15.55
N GLU A 25 5.45 -0.17 14.99
CA GLU A 25 5.62 -1.38 15.80
C GLU A 25 6.79 -1.26 16.79
N ARG A 26 7.92 -0.65 16.41
CA ARG A 26 9.02 -0.37 17.36
C ARG A 26 8.59 0.55 18.51
N ALA A 27 7.72 1.53 18.25
CA ALA A 27 7.17 2.38 19.30
C ALA A 27 6.22 1.59 20.23
N ARG A 28 5.43 0.65 19.70
CA ARG A 28 4.61 -0.29 20.49
C ARG A 28 5.46 -1.27 21.31
N ASP A 29 6.54 -1.82 20.73
CA ASP A 29 7.54 -2.61 21.45
C ASP A 29 8.10 -1.84 22.65
N ALA A 30 8.52 -0.59 22.45
CA ALA A 30 9.05 0.25 23.51
C ALA A 30 8.04 0.50 24.64
N VAL A 31 6.73 0.66 24.33
CA VAL A 31 5.68 0.75 25.35
C VAL A 31 5.50 -0.58 26.11
N ARG A 32 5.58 -1.73 25.42
CA ARG A 32 5.52 -3.06 26.05
C ARG A 32 6.73 -3.29 26.95
N GLN A 33 7.94 -2.95 26.50
CA GLN A 33 9.17 -3.00 27.31
C GLN A 33 9.07 -2.09 28.54
N ALA A 34 8.68 -0.82 28.38
CA ALA A 34 8.52 0.11 29.49
C ALA A 34 7.50 -0.36 30.56
N ALA A 35 6.53 -1.19 30.18
CA ALA A 35 5.62 -1.82 31.15
C ALA A 35 6.29 -2.94 31.94
N ILE A 36 7.13 -3.77 31.30
CA ILE A 36 7.93 -4.83 31.94
C ILE A 36 8.95 -4.20 32.88
N GLU A 37 9.69 -3.18 32.44
CA GLU A 37 10.70 -2.49 33.25
C GLU A 37 10.11 -1.81 34.49
N ARG A 38 8.90 -1.23 34.37
CA ARG A 38 8.18 -0.66 35.53
C ARG A 38 7.81 -1.74 36.54
N GLU A 39 7.47 -2.94 36.09
CA GLU A 39 7.13 -4.06 36.97
C GLU A 39 8.38 -4.67 37.61
N ALA A 40 9.49 -4.78 36.86
CA ALA A 40 10.79 -5.16 37.42
C ALA A 40 11.23 -4.23 38.55
N ARG A 41 11.09 -2.90 38.37
CA ARG A 41 11.37 -1.90 39.43
C ARG A 41 10.44 -1.97 40.65
N ARG A 42 9.33 -2.72 40.59
CA ARG A 42 8.44 -2.98 41.75
C ARG A 42 8.77 -4.28 42.47
N ALA A 43 9.40 -5.22 41.79
CA ALA A 43 9.71 -6.56 42.29
C ALA A 43 11.16 -6.72 42.79
N LEU A 44 12.06 -5.84 42.35
CA LEU A 44 13.49 -5.86 42.69
C LEU A 44 13.83 -4.86 43.79
N ASP A 45 14.96 -5.08 44.47
CA ASP A 45 15.53 -4.17 45.44
C ASP A 45 16.40 -3.08 44.77
N GLU A 46 16.53 -1.94 45.46
CA GLU A 46 17.27 -0.77 44.97
C GLU A 46 18.71 -1.09 44.47
N PRO A 47 19.51 -1.93 45.14
CA PRO A 47 20.83 -2.32 44.65
C PRO A 47 20.81 -3.11 43.33
N ALA A 48 19.78 -3.92 43.07
CA ALA A 48 19.63 -4.61 41.79
C ALA A 48 19.16 -3.64 40.69
N ILE A 49 18.21 -2.74 40.99
CA ILE A 49 17.75 -1.70 40.07
C ILE A 49 18.93 -0.83 39.61
N ALA A 50 19.71 -0.28 40.55
CA ALA A 50 20.86 0.57 40.25
C ALA A 50 21.92 -0.14 39.38
N ARG A 51 22.15 -1.44 39.58
CA ARG A 51 23.05 -2.25 38.73
C ARG A 51 22.48 -2.46 37.33
N LEU A 52 21.19 -2.74 37.20
CA LEU A 52 20.54 -2.95 35.90
C LEU A 52 20.44 -1.64 35.08
N GLU A 53 20.27 -0.49 35.74
CA GLU A 53 20.33 0.83 35.12
C GLU A 53 21.77 1.16 34.67
N ALA A 54 22.79 0.86 35.50
CA ALA A 54 24.19 1.01 35.11
C ALA A 54 24.63 0.09 33.95
N LEU A 55 23.96 -1.05 33.77
CA LEU A 55 24.13 -1.94 32.62
C LEU A 55 23.30 -1.53 31.39
N GLY A 56 22.45 -0.50 31.50
CA GLY A 56 21.54 -0.08 30.43
C GLY A 56 20.39 -1.05 30.13
N VAL A 57 20.13 -2.02 31.02
CA VAL A 57 19.03 -3.00 30.89
C VAL A 57 17.69 -2.39 31.30
N LEU A 58 17.72 -1.48 32.27
CA LEU A 58 16.59 -0.65 32.67
C LEU A 58 16.85 0.79 32.20
N GLY A 59 15.90 1.39 31.48
CA GLY A 59 16.00 2.72 30.90
C GLY A 59 14.99 3.73 31.48
N PRO A 60 15.16 5.04 31.19
CA PRO A 60 14.19 6.06 31.54
C PRO A 60 12.94 5.96 30.65
N ALA A 61 11.84 5.45 31.20
CA ALA A 61 10.62 5.16 30.44
C ALA A 61 9.75 6.41 30.18
N ALA A 62 10.01 7.13 29.08
CA ALA A 62 9.19 8.27 28.61
C ALA A 62 7.87 7.83 27.94
N VAL A 63 7.05 7.02 28.62
CA VAL A 63 5.84 6.36 28.08
C VAL A 63 4.83 7.33 27.45
N ARG A 64 4.75 8.57 27.93
CA ARG A 64 3.87 9.59 27.35
C ARG A 64 4.30 9.96 25.91
N GLY A 65 5.58 10.28 25.71
CA GLY A 65 6.12 10.62 24.39
C GLY A 65 5.97 9.47 23.39
N LEU A 66 6.17 8.22 23.84
CA LEU A 66 5.95 7.03 23.01
C LEU A 66 4.48 6.90 22.56
N ARG A 67 3.49 7.25 23.40
CA ARG A 67 2.08 7.22 23.02
C ARG A 67 1.71 8.33 22.04
N GLU A 68 2.29 9.52 22.22
CA GLU A 68 2.15 10.64 21.29
C GLU A 68 2.80 10.31 19.93
N GLU A 69 3.97 9.64 19.91
CA GLU A 69 4.59 9.12 18.68
C GLU A 69 3.75 8.01 18.01
N ILE A 70 3.20 7.05 18.76
CA ILE A 70 2.31 6.01 18.23
C ILE A 70 1.09 6.64 17.53
N ALA A 71 0.47 7.64 18.14
CA ALA A 71 -0.69 8.32 17.57
C ALA A 71 -0.34 9.06 16.26
N ALA A 72 0.80 9.78 16.25
CA ALA A 72 1.29 10.45 15.04
C ALA A 72 1.65 9.46 13.93
N LEU A 73 2.38 8.38 14.25
CA LEU A 73 2.76 7.35 13.27
C LEU A 73 1.56 6.58 12.71
N SER A 74 0.50 6.39 13.49
CA SER A 74 -0.75 5.81 12.99
C SER A 74 -1.41 6.76 11.99
N ALA A 75 -1.57 8.04 12.34
CA ALA A 75 -2.19 9.03 11.45
C ALA A 75 -1.38 9.25 10.15
N ASP A 76 -0.04 9.26 10.24
CA ASP A 76 0.86 9.30 9.08
C ASP A 76 0.68 8.08 8.17
N LEU A 77 0.52 6.88 8.76
CA LEU A 77 0.31 5.64 8.02
C LEU A 77 -1.06 5.63 7.34
N ASP A 78 -2.13 5.92 8.09
CA ASP A 78 -3.51 5.99 7.59
C ASP A 78 -3.63 6.97 6.40
N ALA A 79 -2.91 8.09 6.44
CA ALA A 79 -2.86 9.08 5.37
C ALA A 79 -2.12 8.57 4.11
N VAL A 80 -1.02 7.82 4.28
CA VAL A 80 -0.29 7.21 3.15
C VAL A 80 -1.10 6.08 2.53
N GLU A 81 -1.71 5.21 3.34
CA GLU A 81 -2.57 4.12 2.86
C GLU A 81 -3.81 4.65 2.13
N SER A 82 -4.42 5.73 2.62
CA SER A 82 -5.51 6.43 1.93
C SER A 82 -5.10 6.94 0.54
N LEU A 83 -3.86 7.41 0.39
CA LEU A 83 -3.32 7.85 -0.90
C LEU A 83 -2.98 6.66 -1.80
N GLN A 84 -2.49 5.54 -1.26
CA GLN A 84 -2.28 4.31 -2.01
C GLN A 84 -3.57 3.79 -2.64
N VAL A 85 -4.64 3.67 -1.85
CA VAL A 85 -5.97 3.25 -2.33
C VAL A 85 -6.46 4.14 -3.48
N TRP A 86 -6.23 5.45 -3.40
CA TRP A 86 -6.57 6.37 -4.49
C TRP A 86 -5.71 6.13 -5.76
N VAL A 87 -4.39 5.97 -5.61
CA VAL A 87 -3.46 5.70 -6.73
C VAL A 87 -3.79 4.36 -7.40
N GLU A 88 -4.07 3.32 -6.62
CA GLU A 88 -4.44 1.99 -7.08
C GLU A 88 -5.79 2.01 -7.82
N GLY A 89 -6.76 2.78 -7.34
CA GLY A 89 -8.02 3.04 -8.06
C GLY A 89 -7.77 3.67 -9.44
N ARG A 90 -6.88 4.66 -9.55
CA ARG A 90 -6.52 5.26 -10.86
C ARG A 90 -5.75 4.31 -11.77
N LEU A 91 -4.93 3.42 -11.21
CA LEU A 91 -4.26 2.36 -11.96
C LEU A 91 -5.23 1.30 -12.47
N PHE A 92 -6.29 1.01 -11.72
CA PHE A 92 -7.37 0.11 -12.14
C PHE A 92 -8.19 0.73 -13.28
N GLU A 93 -8.66 1.98 -13.12
CA GLU A 93 -9.35 2.73 -14.18
C GLU A 93 -8.56 2.75 -15.49
N ALA A 94 -7.25 3.04 -15.42
CA ALA A 94 -6.37 3.09 -16.59
C ALA A 94 -6.06 1.70 -17.22
N ARG A 95 -6.39 0.60 -16.54
CA ARG A 95 -6.28 -0.78 -17.07
C ARG A 95 -7.58 -1.28 -17.71
N GLU A 96 -8.72 -0.71 -17.33
CA GLU A 96 -10.05 -0.98 -17.90
C GLU A 96 -10.34 -0.14 -19.17
N GLU A 97 -9.45 0.79 -19.54
CA GLU A 97 -9.57 1.63 -20.73
C GLU A 97 -9.09 1.04 -22.10
N PRO A 98 -8.74 -0.26 -22.31
CA PRO A 98 -8.34 -0.78 -23.62
C PRO A 98 -9.46 -1.44 -24.47
N GLU A 99 -10.73 -1.49 -24.03
CA GLU A 99 -11.82 -2.17 -24.77
C GLU A 99 -12.94 -1.27 -25.34
N ARG A 100 -12.75 0.06 -25.44
CA ARG A 100 -13.67 0.96 -26.18
C ARG A 100 -12.97 1.72 -27.31
N GLY A 101 -12.38 1.00 -28.25
CA GLY A 101 -11.66 1.65 -29.36
C GLY A 101 -11.45 0.86 -30.64
N ASP A 102 -11.43 -0.47 -30.61
CA ASP A 102 -11.06 -1.27 -31.80
C ASP A 102 -11.92 -2.53 -31.94
N ALA A 103 -13.23 -2.34 -32.12
CA ALA A 103 -14.04 -3.35 -32.79
C ALA A 103 -13.61 -3.37 -34.28
N PRO A 104 -13.02 -4.46 -34.79
CA PRO A 104 -12.39 -4.42 -36.10
C PRO A 104 -13.47 -4.27 -37.20
N GLU A 105 -13.48 -3.13 -37.89
CA GLU A 105 -14.29 -2.89 -39.11
C GLU A 105 -13.96 -3.84 -40.29
N ARG A 106 -13.16 -4.88 -40.06
CA ARG A 106 -12.62 -5.80 -41.07
C ARG A 106 -13.66 -6.81 -41.59
N GLU A 107 -14.76 -7.04 -40.87
CA GLU A 107 -15.73 -8.08 -41.25
C GLU A 107 -16.89 -7.56 -42.13
N LEU A 108 -17.18 -6.26 -42.11
CA LEU A 108 -18.28 -5.65 -42.89
C LEU A 108 -17.96 -5.36 -44.37
N ARG A 109 -16.69 -5.46 -44.80
CA ARG A 109 -16.33 -5.36 -46.24
C ARG A 109 -16.47 -6.68 -47.01
N LEU A 110 -16.37 -7.84 -46.35
CA LEU A 110 -16.38 -9.14 -47.04
C LEU A 110 -17.80 -9.58 -47.46
N TYR A 111 -18.85 -9.13 -46.77
CA TYR A 111 -20.23 -9.51 -47.10
C TYR A 111 -20.94 -8.61 -48.13
N ARG A 112 -20.39 -7.44 -48.50
CA ARG A 112 -21.01 -6.55 -49.52
C ARG A 112 -20.61 -6.90 -50.97
N GLY A 113 -19.81 -7.94 -51.19
CA GLY A 113 -19.33 -8.36 -52.53
C GLY A 113 -20.09 -9.52 -53.19
N ALA A 114 -20.94 -10.24 -52.47
CA ALA A 114 -21.37 -11.60 -52.86
C ALA A 114 -22.84 -11.75 -53.30
N SER A 115 -23.48 -10.70 -53.84
CA SER A 115 -24.93 -10.70 -54.14
C SER A 115 -25.32 -10.01 -55.46
N ALA A 116 -24.71 -10.42 -56.58
CA ALA A 116 -25.14 -10.14 -57.96
C ALA A 116 -24.33 -11.01 -58.94
N THR A 117 -24.88 -11.83 -59.85
CA THR A 117 -26.27 -12.22 -60.16
C THR A 117 -26.30 -13.69 -60.61
N ARG A 118 -27.38 -14.43 -60.28
CA ARG A 118 -27.72 -15.65 -61.03
C ARG A 118 -28.49 -15.26 -62.30
N SER A 119 -28.11 -15.80 -63.46
CA SER A 119 -28.96 -16.72 -64.25
C SER A 119 -28.41 -16.96 -65.68
N PRO A 120 -28.38 -18.22 -66.16
CA PRO A 120 -28.36 -18.59 -67.60
C PRO A 120 -29.82 -18.53 -68.16
N PRO A 121 -30.15 -18.87 -69.43
CA PRO A 121 -29.39 -19.54 -70.52
C PRO A 121 -29.29 -18.64 -71.78
N SER A 122 -29.12 -19.06 -73.06
CA SER A 122 -29.21 -20.37 -73.72
C SER A 122 -28.39 -20.46 -75.02
N SER A 123 -28.34 -21.65 -75.63
CA SER A 123 -27.69 -21.94 -76.91
C SER A 123 -28.47 -21.46 -78.13
N SER A 124 -27.76 -21.09 -79.20
CA SER A 124 -27.99 -21.61 -80.56
C SER A 124 -26.78 -21.35 -81.46
#